data_AF-A0A1I5EDB4-F1
#
_entry.id   AF-A0A1I5EDB4-F1
#
_cell.length_a   1.000
_cell.length_b   1.000
_cell.length_c   1.000
_cell.angle_alpha   90.00
_cell.angle_beta   90.00
_cell.angle_gamma   90.00
#
_symmetry.space_group_name_H-M   'P 1'
#
loop_
_entity.id
_entity.type
_entity.pdbx_description
1 polymer ?
#
loop_
_entity_poly.entity_id
_entity_poly.type
_entity_poly.pdbx_seq_one_letter_code
_entity_poly.pdbx_strand_id
1 'polypeptide(L)'
;MSDVNKLDLKCPFNPDQYNIGDDNITVPAGTSAWALSLVYLGKQVHRSGWNAPIEHMRLAHKSEVGNTDDGNAYIEKSDKDGYWSRWVPTQEDLLVCDWKQLESVCPEDSMLIFDLKLGFEQIPAGDKWWGYNNWGSKNIHTGTLNIIQNKIGIIDIQWFYLDVDNTIPTLLIIALQVSTDKNSDQKVSQIFNKNFYVTVDNEIYDLGIHSSWGQNGLYTRNVSYTYDSRYDAHNPQKLNVKKLSEILKQTGQTKCFCLTWRDE
;
A
#
# COMPACT_ATOMS: atom_id res chain seq x y z
N MET A 1 16.15 -17.31 -20.63
CA MET A 1 16.60 -17.70 -19.28
C MET A 1 16.52 -16.45 -18.43
N SER A 2 15.50 -16.35 -17.59
CA SER A 2 15.34 -15.23 -16.67
C SER A 2 14.74 -15.80 -15.39
N ASP A 3 15.63 -16.19 -14.49
CA ASP A 3 15.30 -16.47 -13.09
C ASP A 3 14.95 -15.14 -12.42
N VAL A 4 13.65 -14.88 -12.37
CA VAL A 4 13.07 -13.85 -11.50
C VAL A 4 13.18 -14.37 -10.08
N ASN A 5 13.82 -13.57 -9.21
CA ASN A 5 13.90 -13.78 -7.76
C ASN A 5 12.58 -14.31 -7.19
N LYS A 6 12.51 -15.63 -7.00
CA LYS A 6 11.49 -16.27 -6.19
C LYS A 6 11.80 -15.96 -4.74
N LEU A 7 11.03 -15.06 -4.15
CA LEU A 7 10.65 -15.28 -2.76
C LEU A 7 9.99 -16.65 -2.75
N ASP A 8 10.71 -17.68 -2.28
CA ASP A 8 10.17 -19.01 -1.99
C ASP A 8 9.19 -18.91 -0.80
N LEU A 9 8.13 -18.13 -0.99
CA LEU A 9 6.87 -18.37 -0.33
C LEU A 9 6.46 -19.75 -0.82
N LYS A 10 6.74 -20.79 -0.01
CA LYS A 10 6.03 -22.07 -0.12
C LYS A 10 4.57 -21.80 0.19
N CYS A 11 3.88 -21.16 -0.74
CA CYS A 11 2.45 -21.24 -0.84
C CYS A 11 2.15 -22.74 -1.00
N PRO A 12 1.43 -23.39 -0.08
CA PRO A 12 1.04 -24.78 -0.27
C PRO A 12 0.07 -24.92 -1.46
N PHE A 13 -0.47 -23.79 -1.94
CA PHE A 13 -1.33 -23.72 -3.11
C PHE A 13 -0.50 -23.32 -4.33
N ASN A 14 -0.13 -24.30 -5.14
CA ASN A 14 0.27 -24.06 -6.51
C ASN A 14 -1.02 -24.07 -7.37
N PRO A 15 -1.44 -22.94 -7.97
CA PRO A 15 -2.63 -22.91 -8.84
C PRO A 15 -2.57 -23.95 -9.96
N ASP A 16 -1.37 -24.28 -10.44
CA ASP A 16 -1.15 -25.30 -11.46
C ASP A 16 -1.53 -26.72 -10.99
N GLN A 17 -1.66 -26.96 -9.68
CA GLN A 17 -2.15 -28.23 -9.11
C GLN A 17 -3.67 -28.41 -9.25
N TYR A 18 -4.41 -27.36 -9.59
CA TYR A 18 -5.85 -27.43 -9.87
C TYR A 18 -6.16 -27.56 -11.36
N ASN A 19 -5.14 -27.62 -12.22
CA ASN A 19 -5.29 -28.06 -13.60
C ASN A 19 -5.41 -29.59 -13.63
N ILE A 20 -6.62 -30.09 -13.42
CA ILE A 20 -6.97 -31.51 -13.60
C ILE A 20 -7.11 -31.77 -15.11
N GLY A 21 -6.00 -31.82 -15.85
CA GLY A 21 -6.00 -32.17 -17.28
C GLY A 21 -6.81 -31.23 -18.17
N ASP A 22 -7.52 -31.78 -19.18
CA ASP A 22 -8.41 -31.04 -20.10
C ASP A 22 -9.70 -30.53 -19.43
N ASP A 23 -9.98 -30.94 -18.18
CA ASP A 23 -11.11 -30.47 -17.38
C ASP A 23 -10.72 -29.21 -16.62
N ASN A 24 -10.69 -28.07 -17.32
CA ASN A 24 -10.56 -26.76 -16.68
C ASN A 24 -11.72 -26.54 -15.70
N ILE A 25 -11.44 -26.63 -14.39
CA ILE A 25 -12.40 -26.27 -13.34
C ILE A 25 -12.70 -24.78 -13.46
N THR A 26 -13.80 -24.47 -14.14
CA THR A 26 -14.30 -23.11 -14.24
C THR A 26 -15.16 -22.84 -13.02
N VAL A 27 -14.66 -21.98 -12.12
CA VAL A 27 -15.40 -21.60 -10.92
C VAL A 27 -16.36 -20.46 -11.26
N PRO A 28 -17.69 -20.63 -11.09
CA PRO A 28 -18.65 -19.62 -11.51
C PRO A 28 -18.45 -18.29 -10.77
N ALA A 29 -18.46 -17.18 -11.51
CA ALA A 29 -18.38 -15.85 -10.94
C ALA A 29 -19.49 -15.64 -9.90
N GLY A 30 -19.15 -14.95 -8.81
CA GLY A 30 -20.07 -14.72 -7.70
C GLY A 30 -20.10 -15.80 -6.63
N THR A 31 -19.53 -16.99 -6.87
CA THR A 31 -19.45 -18.04 -5.85
C THR A 31 -18.32 -17.79 -4.84
N SER A 32 -18.42 -18.44 -3.68
CA SER A 32 -17.38 -18.42 -2.64
C SER A 32 -16.03 -18.93 -3.12
N ALA A 33 -16.03 -20.02 -3.90
CA ALA A 33 -14.82 -20.57 -4.49
C ALA A 33 -14.16 -19.58 -5.48
N TRP A 34 -14.96 -18.88 -6.28
CA TRP A 34 -14.46 -17.84 -7.19
C TRP A 34 -13.86 -16.68 -6.40
N ALA A 35 -14.56 -16.21 -5.36
CA ALA A 35 -14.08 -15.13 -4.50
C ALA A 35 -12.76 -15.49 -3.80
N LEU A 36 -12.64 -16.72 -3.28
CA LEU A 36 -11.41 -17.19 -2.65
C LEU A 36 -10.25 -17.31 -3.64
N SER A 37 -10.51 -17.75 -4.87
CA SER A 37 -9.48 -17.78 -5.92
C SER A 37 -8.90 -16.38 -6.19
N LEU A 38 -9.76 -15.35 -6.21
CA LEU A 38 -9.35 -13.96 -6.35
C LEU A 38 -8.55 -13.48 -5.13
N VAL A 39 -8.97 -13.82 -3.91
CA VAL A 39 -8.23 -13.49 -2.68
C VAL A 39 -6.83 -14.12 -2.69
N TYR A 40 -6.69 -15.38 -3.12
CA TYR A 40 -5.38 -16.01 -3.26
C TYR A 40 -4.50 -15.37 -4.33
N LEU A 41 -5.10 -14.74 -5.34
CA LEU A 41 -4.40 -13.91 -6.32
C LEU A 41 -4.13 -12.48 -5.82
N GLY A 42 -4.36 -12.20 -4.53
CA GLY A 42 -4.15 -10.89 -3.91
C GLY A 42 -5.21 -9.85 -4.27
N LYS A 43 -6.34 -10.26 -4.86
CA LYS A 43 -7.48 -9.37 -5.12
C LYS A 43 -8.35 -9.25 -3.88
N GLN A 44 -9.11 -8.16 -3.82
CA GLN A 44 -10.09 -7.91 -2.76
C GLN A 44 -11.49 -8.26 -3.26
N VAL A 45 -12.33 -8.79 -2.37
CA VAL A 45 -13.68 -9.22 -2.72
C VAL A 45 -14.68 -8.79 -1.65
N HIS A 46 -15.94 -8.61 -2.03
CA HIS A 46 -17.01 -8.27 -1.09
C HIS A 46 -18.32 -8.95 -1.51
N ARG A 47 -19.29 -8.98 -0.60
CA ARG A 47 -20.66 -9.42 -0.93
C ARG A 47 -21.47 -8.25 -1.45
N SER A 48 -22.54 -8.54 -2.19
CA SER A 48 -23.38 -7.48 -2.76
C SER A 48 -24.13 -6.65 -1.71
N GLY A 49 -24.36 -7.20 -0.52
CA GLY A 49 -25.01 -6.51 0.61
C GLY A 49 -24.06 -5.85 1.61
N TRP A 50 -22.75 -5.90 1.38
CA TRP A 50 -21.76 -5.28 2.27
C TRP A 50 -21.54 -3.80 1.96
N ASN A 51 -21.13 -3.02 2.96
CA ASN A 51 -20.78 -1.62 2.81
C ASN A 51 -19.42 -1.43 2.11
N ALA A 52 -19.27 -1.90 0.88
CA ALA A 52 -18.05 -1.71 0.10
C ALA A 52 -17.83 -0.21 -0.24
N PRO A 53 -16.58 0.29 -0.29
CA PRO A 53 -15.33 -0.45 -0.14
C PRO A 53 -14.92 -0.67 1.33
N ILE A 54 -15.69 -0.20 2.31
CA ILE A 54 -15.32 -0.30 3.73
C ILE A 54 -15.34 -1.77 4.18
N GLU A 55 -16.41 -2.51 3.91
CA GLU A 55 -16.54 -3.95 4.18
C GLU A 55 -16.08 -4.79 2.98
N HIS A 56 -14.95 -5.46 3.11
CA HIS A 56 -14.42 -6.38 2.11
C HIS A 56 -13.48 -7.42 2.74
N MET A 57 -13.06 -8.38 1.94
CA MET A 57 -12.11 -9.43 2.30
C MET A 57 -10.83 -9.32 1.49
N ARG A 58 -9.71 -9.68 2.12
CA ARG A 58 -8.38 -9.71 1.50
C ARG A 58 -7.47 -10.75 2.13
N LEU A 59 -6.37 -11.05 1.44
CA LEU A 59 -5.27 -11.80 1.99
C LEU A 59 -4.35 -10.86 2.77
N ALA A 60 -4.00 -11.24 4.00
CA ALA A 60 -3.10 -10.51 4.87
C ALA A 60 -1.87 -11.34 5.25
N HIS A 61 -0.77 -10.63 5.45
CA HIS A 61 0.49 -11.16 5.95
C HIS A 61 0.81 -10.47 7.28
N LYS A 62 1.34 -11.21 8.25
CA LYS A 62 1.46 -10.72 9.64
C LYS A 62 2.40 -9.50 9.73
N SER A 63 1.89 -8.44 10.38
CA SER A 63 2.65 -7.45 11.15
C SER A 63 2.10 -7.48 12.58
N GLU A 64 2.59 -8.38 13.41
CA GLU A 64 2.42 -8.28 14.87
C GLU A 64 3.74 -8.62 15.56
N VAL A 65 4.32 -7.61 16.20
CA VAL A 65 5.51 -7.75 17.05
C VAL A 65 5.13 -8.56 18.28
N GLY A 66 5.77 -9.73 18.46
CA GLY A 66 5.79 -10.44 19.74
C GLY A 66 5.04 -11.78 19.83
N ASN A 67 4.51 -12.31 18.72
CA ASN A 67 3.86 -13.62 18.73
C ASN A 67 4.68 -14.62 17.89
N THR A 68 5.21 -15.66 18.54
CA THR A 68 6.14 -16.68 18.02
C THR A 68 5.56 -17.62 16.95
N ASP A 69 4.31 -17.42 16.54
CA ASP A 69 3.73 -18.14 15.40
C ASP A 69 4.17 -17.51 14.08
N ASP A 70 5.07 -18.25 13.46
CA ASP A 70 5.74 -18.10 12.16
C ASP A 70 4.80 -17.63 11.03
N GLY A 71 5.09 -16.46 10.45
CA GLY A 71 4.95 -16.08 9.02
C GLY A 71 3.70 -16.38 8.19
N ASN A 72 2.63 -16.98 8.71
CA ASN A 72 1.59 -17.57 7.87
C ASN A 72 0.55 -16.52 7.40
N ALA A 73 0.27 -16.53 6.09
CA ALA A 73 -0.78 -15.74 5.47
C ALA A 73 -2.16 -16.17 5.99
N TYR A 74 -3.06 -15.21 6.16
CA TYR A 74 -4.45 -15.47 6.55
C TYR A 74 -5.41 -14.54 5.79
N ILE A 75 -6.68 -14.92 5.72
CA ILE A 75 -7.72 -14.07 5.13
C ILE A 75 -8.34 -13.26 6.25
N GLU A 76 -8.55 -11.96 6.00
CA GLU A 76 -9.24 -11.06 6.90
C GLU A 76 -10.42 -10.37 6.21
N LYS A 77 -11.39 -9.96 7.03
CA LYS A 77 -12.57 -9.21 6.64
C LYS A 77 -12.62 -7.93 7.47
N SER A 78 -12.92 -6.81 6.81
CA SER A 78 -13.26 -5.55 7.49
C SER A 78 -14.75 -5.51 7.83
N ASP A 79 -15.07 -4.94 8.99
CA ASP A 79 -16.45 -4.65 9.38
C ASP A 79 -16.93 -3.29 8.83
N LYS A 80 -18.16 -2.91 9.20
CA LYS A 80 -18.83 -1.67 8.77
C LYS A 80 -18.06 -0.39 9.11
N ASP A 81 -17.21 -0.46 10.12
CA ASP A 81 -16.40 0.64 10.61
C ASP A 81 -14.95 0.54 10.09
N GLY A 82 -14.64 -0.46 9.28
CA GLY A 82 -13.32 -0.69 8.68
C GLY A 82 -12.33 -1.42 9.57
N TYR A 83 -12.76 -2.01 10.69
CA TYR A 83 -11.89 -2.81 11.54
C TYR A 83 -11.66 -4.20 10.95
N TRP A 84 -10.39 -4.57 10.85
CA TRP A 84 -9.95 -5.85 10.32
C TRP A 84 -9.99 -6.95 11.38
N SER A 85 -10.55 -8.09 11.02
CA SER A 85 -10.54 -9.30 11.82
C SER A 85 -10.29 -10.52 10.94
N ARG A 86 -9.67 -11.56 11.52
CA ARG A 86 -9.48 -12.82 10.81
C ARG A 86 -10.83 -13.37 10.36
N TRP A 87 -10.97 -13.64 9.07
CA TRP A 87 -12.22 -14.13 8.52
C TRP A 87 -12.40 -15.61 8.87
N VAL A 88 -13.56 -15.94 9.42
CA VAL A 88 -14.00 -17.32 9.64
C VAL A 88 -15.23 -17.53 8.75
N PRO A 89 -15.18 -18.44 7.78
CA PRO A 89 -16.30 -18.65 6.86
C PRO A 89 -17.54 -19.11 7.60
N THR A 90 -18.67 -18.46 7.35
CA THR A 90 -19.98 -18.96 7.74
C THR A 90 -20.53 -19.92 6.68
N GLN A 91 -21.55 -20.72 7.05
CA GLN A 91 -22.26 -21.53 6.06
C GLN A 91 -22.85 -20.67 4.93
N GLU A 92 -23.33 -19.47 5.27
CA GLU A 92 -23.85 -18.54 4.28
C GLU A 92 -22.75 -18.11 3.30
N ASP A 93 -21.59 -17.66 3.80
CA ASP A 93 -20.47 -17.22 2.96
C ASP A 93 -20.05 -18.25 1.91
N LEU A 94 -20.17 -19.54 2.25
CA LEU A 94 -19.80 -20.65 1.37
C LEU A 94 -20.84 -20.96 0.30
N LEU A 95 -22.13 -20.72 0.55
CA LEU A 95 -23.25 -21.17 -0.30
C LEU A 95 -23.80 -20.08 -1.22
N VAL A 96 -23.57 -18.83 -0.90
CA VAL A 96 -24.07 -17.67 -1.65
C VAL A 96 -23.31 -17.44 -2.96
N CYS A 97 -23.98 -16.77 -3.89
CA CYS A 97 -23.50 -16.52 -5.25
C CYS A 97 -23.46 -15.02 -5.63
N ASP A 98 -23.38 -14.14 -4.63
CA ASP A 98 -23.39 -12.67 -4.80
C ASP A 98 -22.04 -12.02 -4.45
N TRP A 99 -20.95 -12.79 -4.42
CA TRP A 99 -19.61 -12.26 -4.30
C TRP A 99 -19.25 -11.37 -5.49
N LYS A 100 -18.50 -10.32 -5.23
CA LYS A 100 -18.01 -9.38 -6.24
C LYS A 100 -16.54 -9.14 -5.98
N GLN A 101 -15.78 -8.99 -7.06
CA GLN A 101 -14.45 -8.44 -6.95
C GLN A 101 -14.59 -6.96 -6.59
N LEU A 102 -13.89 -6.53 -5.55
CA LEU A 102 -13.77 -5.10 -5.27
C LEU A 102 -12.98 -4.48 -6.42
N GLU A 103 -13.57 -3.50 -7.09
CA GLU A 103 -12.90 -2.78 -8.17
C GLU A 103 -11.58 -2.23 -7.67
N SER A 104 -10.51 -2.43 -8.45
CA SER A 104 -9.20 -1.94 -8.09
C SER A 104 -9.24 -0.42 -8.09
N VAL A 105 -9.11 0.18 -6.91
CA VAL A 105 -8.83 1.62 -6.73
C VAL A 105 -7.51 2.00 -7.43
N CYS A 106 -6.62 1.03 -7.61
CA CYS A 106 -5.31 1.22 -8.21
C CYS A 106 -5.29 1.01 -9.72
N PRO A 107 -4.61 1.90 -10.49
CA PRO A 107 -4.27 1.66 -11.89
C PRO A 107 -3.49 0.35 -12.11
N GLU A 108 -3.68 -0.32 -13.23
CA GLU A 108 -2.99 -1.59 -13.54
C GLU A 108 -1.45 -1.45 -13.58
N ASP A 109 -0.96 -0.28 -13.97
CA ASP A 109 0.46 0.07 -14.04
C ASP A 109 1.08 0.45 -12.68
N SER A 110 0.29 0.40 -11.59
CA SER A 110 0.78 0.63 -10.23
C SER A 110 1.98 -0.26 -9.94
N MET A 111 3.07 0.36 -9.51
CA MET A 111 4.35 -0.28 -9.23
C MET A 111 4.46 -0.75 -7.79
N LEU A 112 3.88 0.01 -6.86
CA LEU A 112 3.84 -0.32 -5.44
C LEU A 112 2.42 -0.02 -4.93
N ILE A 113 1.83 -0.97 -4.21
CA ILE A 113 0.50 -0.83 -3.59
C ILE A 113 0.63 -1.22 -2.13
N PHE A 114 0.11 -0.40 -1.24
CA PHE A 114 0.08 -0.70 0.18
C PHE A 114 -1.15 -0.09 0.86
N ASP A 115 -1.61 -0.73 1.91
CA ASP A 115 -2.53 -0.11 2.84
C ASP A 115 -1.75 0.66 3.90
N LEU A 116 -2.23 1.86 4.17
CA LEU A 116 -1.69 2.73 5.20
C LEU A 116 -2.81 3.10 6.17
N LYS A 117 -2.67 2.66 7.42
CA LYS A 117 -3.39 3.25 8.55
C LYS A 117 -2.71 4.56 8.90
N LEU A 118 -3.38 5.67 8.63
CA LEU A 118 -2.85 7.02 8.80
C LEU A 118 -2.63 7.32 10.28
N GLY A 119 -1.37 7.50 10.69
CA GLY A 119 -1.00 7.96 12.02
C GLY A 119 -0.75 9.45 12.09
N PHE A 120 -0.65 9.95 13.32
CA PHE A 120 -0.18 11.30 13.63
C PHE A 120 0.81 11.23 14.77
N GLU A 121 1.87 12.03 14.65
CA GLU A 121 2.82 12.27 15.73
C GLU A 121 3.29 13.71 15.71
N GLN A 122 3.59 14.23 16.89
CA GLN A 122 4.35 15.46 17.05
C GLN A 122 5.65 15.13 17.77
N ILE A 123 6.78 15.30 17.08
CA ILE A 123 8.09 14.99 17.66
C ILE A 123 8.52 16.10 18.65
N PRO A 124 9.45 15.83 19.59
CA PRO A 124 9.90 16.82 20.58
C PRO A 124 10.49 18.11 19.97
N ALA A 125 11.05 18.02 18.76
CA ALA A 125 11.53 19.17 18.01
C ALA A 125 10.39 20.12 17.59
N GLY A 126 9.14 19.66 17.60
CA GLY A 126 7.92 20.41 17.30
C GLY A 126 7.31 20.10 15.94
N ASP A 127 8.03 19.40 15.07
CA ASP A 127 7.53 18.98 13.77
C ASP A 127 6.39 17.99 13.90
N LYS A 128 5.52 17.98 12.90
CA LYS A 128 4.30 17.18 12.91
C LYS A 128 4.30 16.24 11.72
N TRP A 129 4.14 14.96 12.01
CA TRP A 129 4.20 13.88 11.04
C TRP A 129 2.84 13.19 10.91
N TRP A 130 2.38 13.00 9.67
CA TRP A 130 1.18 12.22 9.37
C TRP A 130 1.46 11.13 8.34
N GLY A 131 1.05 9.90 8.61
CA GLY A 131 1.27 8.76 7.72
C GLY A 131 1.94 7.60 8.44
N TYR A 132 3.03 7.09 7.87
CA TYR A 132 3.80 5.98 8.39
C TYR A 132 5.28 6.29 8.61
N ASN A 133 5.79 5.95 9.79
CA ASN A 133 7.20 6.01 10.14
C ASN A 133 7.59 4.86 11.08
N ASN A 134 8.62 4.09 10.70
CA ASN A 134 9.14 2.97 11.49
C ASN A 134 10.42 3.33 12.30
N TRP A 135 10.94 4.54 12.17
CA TRP A 135 12.21 4.94 12.81
C TRP A 135 12.16 4.86 14.35
N GLY A 136 12.88 3.86 14.89
CA GLY A 136 13.71 4.06 16.09
C GLY A 136 13.01 4.36 17.42
N SER A 137 12.05 3.55 17.83
CA SER A 137 11.88 3.00 19.20
C SER A 137 10.49 2.35 19.28
N LYS A 138 10.30 1.37 20.16
CA LYS A 138 9.03 0.61 20.32
C LYS A 138 7.76 1.47 20.58
N ASN A 139 7.91 2.78 20.77
CA ASN A 139 6.83 3.69 21.16
C ASN A 139 6.59 4.83 20.15
N ILE A 140 7.30 4.86 19.02
CA ILE A 140 7.28 5.94 18.05
C ILE A 140 6.95 5.37 16.67
N HIS A 141 5.67 5.07 16.46
CA HIS A 141 5.17 4.68 15.15
C HIS A 141 3.98 5.58 14.80
N THR A 142 4.14 6.40 13.77
CA THR A 142 2.97 6.93 13.07
C THR A 142 2.43 5.78 12.23
N GLY A 143 1.17 5.43 12.47
CA GLY A 143 0.41 4.56 11.58
C GLY A 143 0.94 3.13 11.49
N THR A 144 0.38 2.38 10.55
CA THR A 144 0.86 1.05 10.16
C THR A 144 0.75 0.89 8.66
N LEU A 145 1.72 0.23 8.04
CA LEU A 145 1.76 0.02 6.60
C LEU A 145 1.82 -1.47 6.28
N ASN A 146 1.01 -1.92 5.32
CA ASN A 146 1.03 -3.29 4.80
C ASN A 146 1.19 -3.27 3.28
N ILE A 147 2.30 -3.79 2.77
CA ILE A 147 2.55 -3.85 1.32
C ILE A 147 1.68 -4.95 0.70
N ILE A 148 0.88 -4.59 -0.29
CA ILE A 148 0.01 -5.49 -1.05
C ILE A 148 0.71 -5.96 -2.33
N GLN A 149 1.38 -5.03 -3.03
CA GLN A 149 2.03 -5.31 -4.31
C GLN A 149 3.33 -4.52 -4.43
N ASN A 150 4.36 -5.16 -5.00
CA ASN A 150 5.63 -4.53 -5.28
C ASN A 150 6.27 -5.12 -6.55
N LYS A 151 6.32 -4.33 -7.61
CA LYS A 151 6.88 -4.71 -8.93
C LYS A 151 8.30 -4.17 -9.15
N ILE A 152 8.86 -3.45 -8.18
CA ILE A 152 10.10 -2.66 -8.36
C ILE A 152 11.24 -3.07 -7.43
N GLY A 153 11.05 -4.07 -6.56
CA GLY A 153 12.14 -4.66 -5.78
C GLY A 153 12.50 -3.88 -4.52
N ILE A 154 11.54 -3.15 -3.96
CA ILE A 154 11.65 -2.56 -2.62
C ILE A 154 11.61 -3.70 -1.59
N ILE A 155 12.47 -3.72 -0.58
CA ILE A 155 12.38 -4.70 0.51
C ILE A 155 11.37 -4.22 1.55
N ASP A 156 11.52 -2.96 1.96
CA ASP A 156 10.71 -2.35 3.02
C ASP A 156 10.50 -0.87 2.73
N ILE A 157 9.32 -0.36 3.08
CA ILE A 157 9.07 1.08 3.13
C ILE A 157 9.38 1.50 4.56
N GLN A 158 10.42 2.28 4.77
CA GLN A 158 10.81 2.71 6.11
C GLN A 158 9.93 3.85 6.60
N TRP A 159 9.53 4.73 5.68
CA TRP A 159 8.55 5.77 5.98
C TRP A 159 7.85 6.27 4.71
N PHE A 160 6.59 6.68 4.90
CA PHE A 160 5.78 7.41 3.95
C PHE A 160 4.87 8.36 4.74
N TYR A 161 5.27 9.63 4.85
CA TYR A 161 4.56 10.59 5.69
C TYR A 161 4.62 12.01 5.13
N LEU A 162 3.67 12.82 5.59
CA LEU A 162 3.69 14.28 5.51
C LEU A 162 4.46 14.83 6.71
N ASP A 163 5.50 15.60 6.44
CA ASP A 163 6.19 16.46 7.39
C ASP A 163 5.68 17.90 7.27
N VAL A 164 5.37 18.50 8.42
CA VAL A 164 5.08 19.93 8.55
C VAL A 164 6.04 20.52 9.57
N ASP A 165 6.95 21.32 9.05
CA ASP A 165 7.98 22.04 9.80
C ASP A 165 7.32 23.04 10.76
N ASN A 166 7.81 23.08 12.00
CA ASN A 166 7.26 23.97 13.03
C ASN A 166 7.61 25.46 12.82
N THR A 167 8.71 25.77 12.14
CA THR A 167 9.21 27.12 11.87
C THR A 167 8.62 27.68 10.58
N ILE A 168 8.33 26.82 9.60
CA ILE A 168 7.71 27.17 8.33
C ILE A 168 6.44 26.34 8.11
N PRO A 169 5.31 26.68 8.77
CA PRO A 169 4.07 25.91 8.66
C PRO A 169 3.45 25.90 7.26
N THR A 170 3.92 26.76 6.36
CA THR A 170 3.51 26.79 4.95
C THR A 170 4.22 25.76 4.08
N LEU A 171 5.33 25.20 4.57
CA LEU A 171 6.10 24.17 3.89
C LEU A 171 5.55 22.78 4.24
N LEU A 172 5.07 22.08 3.22
CA LEU A 172 4.58 20.72 3.30
C LEU A 172 5.57 19.82 2.57
N ILE A 173 5.98 18.71 3.19
CA ILE A 173 6.92 17.76 2.61
C ILE A 173 6.32 16.37 2.67
N ILE A 174 6.07 15.74 1.52
CA ILE A 174 5.73 14.31 1.47
C ILE A 174 7.01 13.54 1.23
N ALA A 175 7.41 12.70 2.19
CA ALA A 175 8.65 11.95 2.15
C ALA A 175 8.37 10.45 1.97
N LEU A 176 9.16 9.79 1.12
CA LEU A 176 9.19 8.35 0.95
C LEU A 176 10.63 7.86 1.12
N GLN A 177 10.85 6.91 2.01
CA GLN A 177 12.13 6.20 2.12
C GLN A 177 11.89 4.71 2.05
N VAL A 178 12.71 4.05 1.23
CA VAL A 178 12.62 2.63 0.95
C VAL A 178 13.99 1.99 1.11
N SER A 179 14.01 0.76 1.58
CA SER A 179 15.17 -0.12 1.46
C SER A 179 15.03 -1.02 0.24
N THR A 180 16.15 -1.41 -0.35
CA THR A 180 16.22 -2.22 -1.56
C THR A 180 17.25 -3.33 -1.38
N ASP A 181 17.14 -4.37 -2.19
CA ASP A 181 18.26 -5.31 -2.35
C ASP A 181 19.30 -4.74 -3.32
N LYS A 182 20.51 -5.30 -3.28
CA LYS A 182 21.63 -4.87 -4.13
C LYS A 182 21.32 -4.87 -5.64
N ASN A 183 20.49 -5.79 -6.11
CA ASN A 183 20.16 -5.94 -7.52
C ASN A 183 19.06 -4.95 -7.96
N SER A 184 18.17 -4.58 -7.04
CA SER A 184 17.03 -3.68 -7.27
C SER A 184 17.39 -2.21 -7.04
N ASP A 185 18.43 -1.92 -6.27
CA ASP A 185 18.85 -0.57 -5.87
C ASP A 185 19.04 0.41 -7.04
N GLN A 186 19.78 -0.01 -8.08
CA GLN A 186 20.00 0.83 -9.26
C GLN A 186 18.69 1.09 -10.02
N LYS A 187 17.83 0.08 -10.13
CA LYS A 187 16.51 0.17 -10.79
C LYS A 187 15.61 1.15 -10.04
N VAL A 188 15.49 1.01 -8.71
CA VAL A 188 14.69 1.92 -7.87
C VAL A 188 15.22 3.35 -7.96
N SER A 189 16.55 3.53 -7.96
CA SER A 189 17.17 4.85 -8.13
C SER A 189 16.82 5.50 -9.47
N GLN A 190 16.73 4.73 -10.56
CA GLN A 190 16.32 5.25 -11.87
C GLN A 190 14.83 5.59 -11.92
N ILE A 191 14.00 4.76 -11.30
CA ILE A 191 12.54 4.96 -11.23
C ILE A 191 12.21 6.25 -10.46
N PHE A 192 12.94 6.54 -9.38
CA PHE A 192 12.73 7.75 -8.58
C PHE A 192 13.09 9.06 -9.29
N ASN A 193 13.74 8.99 -10.47
CA ASN A 193 13.97 10.16 -11.32
C ASN A 193 12.80 10.46 -12.29
N LYS A 194 11.73 9.66 -12.26
CA LYS A 194 10.54 9.86 -13.08
C LYS A 194 9.44 10.61 -12.32
N ASN A 195 8.41 11.06 -13.04
CA ASN A 195 7.25 11.69 -12.41
C ASN A 195 6.51 10.71 -11.51
N PHE A 196 6.16 11.18 -10.33
CA PHE A 196 5.54 10.38 -9.28
C PHE A 196 4.05 10.66 -9.19
N TYR A 197 3.27 9.58 -9.31
CA TYR A 197 1.82 9.60 -9.22
C TYR A 197 1.39 8.78 -8.01
N VAL A 198 0.50 9.35 -7.21
CA VAL A 198 -0.14 8.68 -6.08
C VAL A 198 -1.63 8.55 -6.39
N THR A 199 -2.17 7.34 -6.36
CA THR A 199 -3.60 7.10 -6.39
C THR A 199 -4.09 6.72 -5.00
N VAL A 200 -5.13 7.40 -4.52
CA VAL A 200 -5.83 7.12 -3.27
C VAL A 200 -7.25 7.67 -3.37
N ASP A 201 -8.24 6.98 -2.79
CA ASP A 201 -9.66 7.35 -2.86
C ASP A 201 -10.18 7.62 -4.30
N ASN A 202 -9.71 6.83 -5.27
CA ASN A 202 -9.99 6.97 -6.72
C ASN A 202 -9.52 8.28 -7.37
N GLU A 203 -8.71 9.08 -6.68
CA GLU A 203 -8.07 10.29 -7.23
C GLU A 203 -6.59 10.05 -7.51
N ILE A 204 -6.09 10.63 -8.61
CA ILE A 204 -4.68 10.58 -9.00
C ILE A 204 -4.03 11.94 -8.73
N TYR A 205 -2.97 11.92 -7.93
CA TYR A 205 -2.15 13.09 -7.58
C TYR A 205 -0.81 12.99 -8.31
N ASP A 206 -0.62 13.83 -9.33
CA ASP A 206 0.69 14.03 -9.97
C ASP A 206 1.54 14.97 -9.10
N LEU A 207 2.59 14.43 -8.48
CA LEU A 207 3.52 15.18 -7.64
C LEU A 207 4.76 15.64 -8.41
N GLY A 208 4.88 15.28 -9.69
CA GLY A 208 6.04 15.58 -10.54
C GLY A 208 7.31 14.84 -10.11
N ILE A 209 8.46 15.45 -10.40
CA ILE A 209 9.78 14.96 -9.98
C ILE A 209 10.03 15.39 -8.52
N HIS A 210 10.78 14.58 -7.78
CA HIS A 210 11.17 14.86 -6.41
C HIS A 210 11.87 16.24 -6.27
N SER A 211 11.56 16.95 -5.19
CA SER A 211 12.25 18.18 -4.80
C SER A 211 13.65 17.90 -4.22
N SER A 212 13.81 16.75 -3.57
CA SER A 212 15.11 16.29 -3.07
C SER A 212 15.23 14.77 -3.16
N TRP A 213 16.46 14.33 -3.34
CA TRP A 213 16.85 12.93 -3.38
C TRP A 213 18.02 12.70 -2.43
N GLY A 214 18.02 11.55 -1.76
CA GLY A 214 19.10 11.16 -0.88
C GLY A 214 19.35 9.65 -0.88
N GLN A 215 20.52 9.32 -0.32
CA GLN A 215 20.93 7.95 -0.06
C GLN A 215 21.33 7.84 1.42
N ASN A 216 20.43 7.31 2.24
CA ASN A 216 20.65 7.11 3.67
C ASN A 216 21.27 5.72 3.96
N GLY A 217 22.52 5.55 3.53
CA GLY A 217 23.29 4.30 3.70
C GLY A 217 23.30 3.41 2.46
N LEU A 218 23.76 2.17 2.64
CA LEU A 218 23.79 1.19 1.55
C LEU A 218 22.37 0.69 1.28
N TYR A 219 21.93 0.80 0.02
CA TYR A 219 20.65 0.29 -0.47
C TYR A 219 19.38 0.91 0.13
N THR A 220 19.51 2.10 0.72
CA THR A 220 18.37 2.93 1.15
C THR A 220 18.24 4.11 0.22
N ARG A 221 17.02 4.42 -0.23
CA ARG A 221 16.72 5.57 -1.08
C ARG A 221 15.60 6.39 -0.48
N ASN A 222 15.76 7.70 -0.50
CA ASN A 222 14.71 8.62 -0.08
C ASN A 222 14.46 9.71 -1.12
N VAL A 223 13.19 10.04 -1.29
CA VAL A 223 12.72 11.15 -2.12
C VAL A 223 11.72 11.97 -1.34
N SER A 224 11.66 13.27 -1.61
CA SER A 224 10.65 14.15 -1.05
C SER A 224 9.99 15.03 -2.10
N TYR A 225 8.74 15.38 -1.86
CA TYR A 225 7.93 16.26 -2.71
C TYR A 225 7.41 17.40 -1.86
N THR A 226 7.82 18.62 -2.20
CA THR A 226 7.54 19.79 -1.38
C THR A 226 6.46 20.67 -2.01
N TYR A 227 5.70 21.36 -1.16
CA TYR A 227 4.85 22.49 -1.51
C TYR A 227 5.05 23.61 -0.50
N ASP A 228 5.25 24.83 -0.98
CA ASP A 228 5.25 26.04 -0.16
C ASP A 228 4.28 27.07 -0.75
N SER A 229 3.25 27.43 0.02
CA SER A 229 2.21 28.36 -0.46
C SER A 229 2.73 29.74 -0.88
N ARG A 230 3.93 30.13 -0.43
CA ARG A 230 4.58 31.39 -0.79
C ARG A 230 5.08 31.41 -2.24
N TYR A 231 5.40 30.24 -2.79
CA TYR A 231 6.06 30.10 -4.09
C TYR A 231 5.25 29.28 -5.09
N ASP A 232 4.46 28.31 -4.60
CA ASP A 232 3.91 27.24 -5.41
C ASP A 232 2.40 27.36 -5.68
N ALA A 233 1.76 28.47 -5.29
CA ALA A 233 0.32 28.65 -5.37
C ALA A 233 -0.28 28.48 -6.78
N HIS A 234 0.55 28.63 -7.83
CA HIS A 234 0.15 28.50 -9.23
C HIS A 234 0.76 27.28 -9.94
N ASN A 235 1.54 26.44 -9.24
CA ASN A 235 2.11 25.22 -9.82
C ASN A 235 1.14 24.04 -9.59
N PRO A 236 0.56 23.43 -10.65
CA PRO A 236 -0.43 22.36 -10.51
C PRO A 236 0.10 21.11 -9.78
N GLN A 237 1.33 20.68 -10.05
CA GLN A 237 1.94 19.51 -9.40
C GLN A 237 2.17 19.76 -7.91
N LYS A 238 2.63 20.96 -7.57
CA LYS A 238 2.82 21.36 -6.17
C LYS A 238 1.48 21.48 -5.44
N LEU A 239 0.43 21.92 -6.11
CA LEU A 239 -0.91 21.93 -5.53
C LEU A 239 -1.43 20.52 -5.20
N ASN A 240 -1.02 19.50 -5.96
CA ASN A 240 -1.35 18.10 -5.64
C ASN A 240 -0.64 17.60 -4.37
N VAL A 241 0.59 18.06 -4.07
CA VAL A 241 1.23 17.80 -2.77
C VAL A 241 0.36 18.34 -1.64
N LYS A 242 -0.16 19.56 -1.77
CA LYS A 242 -1.09 20.13 -0.79
C LYS A 242 -2.37 19.29 -0.65
N LYS A 243 -3.00 18.88 -1.75
CA LYS A 243 -4.23 18.06 -1.70
C LYS A 243 -3.98 16.71 -1.03
N LEU A 244 -2.90 16.02 -1.42
CA LEU A 244 -2.51 14.75 -0.82
C LEU A 244 -2.17 14.88 0.67
N SER A 245 -1.63 16.03 1.09
CA SER A 245 -1.37 16.32 2.51
C SER A 245 -2.66 16.31 3.35
N GLU A 246 -3.79 16.75 2.78
CA GLU A 246 -5.08 16.72 3.47
C GLU A 246 -5.62 15.30 3.60
N ILE A 247 -5.29 14.40 2.66
CA ILE A 247 -5.58 12.97 2.80
C ILE A 247 -4.75 12.35 3.92
N LEU A 248 -3.44 12.63 3.97
CA LEU A 248 -2.55 12.09 5.02
C LEU A 248 -2.96 12.53 6.43
N LYS A 249 -3.57 13.71 6.57
CA LYS A 249 -4.12 14.23 7.85
C LYS A 249 -5.36 13.50 8.37
N GLN A 250 -5.95 12.58 7.60
CA GLN A 250 -7.14 11.80 8.00
C GLN A 250 -6.80 10.66 8.98
N THR A 251 -6.18 11.01 10.11
CA THR A 251 -5.68 10.07 11.13
C THR A 251 -6.72 9.05 11.56
N GLY A 252 -6.28 7.80 11.74
CA GLY A 252 -7.11 6.67 12.18
C GLY A 252 -7.74 5.89 11.03
N GLN A 253 -7.88 6.50 9.84
CA GLN A 253 -8.38 5.81 8.66
C GLN A 253 -7.31 4.92 8.03
N THR A 254 -7.73 3.81 7.44
CA THR A 254 -6.89 2.99 6.57
C THR A 254 -7.24 3.28 5.12
N LYS A 255 -6.24 3.61 4.30
CA LYS A 255 -6.41 3.88 2.87
C LYS A 255 -5.44 3.04 2.05
N CYS A 256 -5.88 2.63 0.87
CA CYS A 256 -5.03 1.96 -0.11
C CYS A 256 -4.35 3.01 -0.98
N PHE A 257 -3.01 3.01 -0.98
CA PHE A 257 -2.18 3.88 -1.79
C PHE A 257 -1.56 3.09 -2.93
N CYS A 258 -1.66 3.64 -4.13
CA CYS A 258 -1.10 3.06 -5.34
C CYS A 258 -0.08 4.04 -5.91
N LEU A 259 1.16 3.59 -6.02
CA LEU A 259 2.28 4.40 -6.44
C LEU A 259 2.74 3.99 -7.83
N THR A 260 2.85 4.98 -8.71
CA THR A 260 3.34 4.80 -10.08
C THR A 260 4.42 5.84 -10.38
N TRP A 261 5.47 5.41 -11.07
CA TRP A 261 6.51 6.28 -11.59
C TRP A 261 6.61 6.08 -13.10
N ARG A 262 6.45 7.16 -13.87
CA ARG A 262 6.49 7.08 -15.33
C ARG A 262 7.03 8.36 -15.94
N ASP A 263 7.51 8.23 -17.16
CA ASP A 263 7.89 9.39 -17.97
C ASP A 263 6.62 10.20 -18.30
N GLU A 264 6.76 11.49 -18.58
CA GLU A 264 5.63 12.39 -18.95
C GLU A 264 4.83 11.90 -20.16
#